data_AF-A0A8C6YMX5-F1
#
_entry.id   AF-A0A8C6YMX5-F1
#
_cell.length_a   1.000
_cell.length_b   1.000
_cell.length_c   1.000
_cell.angle_alpha   90.00
_cell.angle_beta   90.00
_cell.angle_gamma   90.00
#
_symmetry.space_group_name_H-M   'P 1'
#
loop_
_entity.id
_entity.type
_entity.pdbx_description
1 polymer ?
#
loop_
_entity_poly.entity_id
_entity_poly.type
_entity_poly.pdbx_seq_one_letter_code
_entity_poly.pdbx_strand_id
1 'polypeptide(L)'
;MLSRLGALLQQAVEAREPSVDLLEAFVEHWKGITGYYLETTDESTPAKQTDIPWRLKQMLDILVYEEKQQPAGEAGPCLEYLLQHKLLETLSTLGKAEVSGRARVQRSLCRLP
;
A
#
# COMPACT_ATOMS: atom_id res chain seq x y z
N MET A 1 38.84 -10.40 -20.84
CA MET A 1 38.16 -9.89 -19.62
C MET A 1 36.87 -9.12 -19.95
N LEU A 2 36.87 -8.23 -20.96
CA LEU A 2 35.69 -7.49 -21.42
C LEU A 2 34.50 -8.39 -21.84
N SER A 3 34.77 -9.57 -22.40
CA SER A 3 33.74 -10.54 -22.81
C SER A 3 32.92 -11.08 -21.63
N ARG A 4 33.51 -11.16 -20.43
CA ARG A 4 32.81 -11.60 -19.21
C ARG A 4 31.92 -10.49 -18.64
N LEU A 5 32.36 -9.23 -18.75
CA LEU A 5 31.54 -8.07 -18.40
C LEU A 5 30.31 -7.95 -19.33
N GLY A 6 30.50 -8.18 -20.63
CA GLY A 6 29.39 -8.23 -21.59
C GLY A 6 28.37 -9.32 -21.26
N ALA A 7 28.83 -10.52 -20.89
CA ALA A 7 27.94 -11.61 -20.48
C ALA A 7 27.17 -11.29 -19.18
N LEU A 8 27.81 -10.64 -18.20
CA LEU A 8 27.15 -10.23 -16.95
C LEU A 8 26.10 -9.13 -17.18
N LEU A 9 26.36 -8.17 -18.08
CA LEU A 9 25.39 -7.13 -18.44
C LEU A 9 24.22 -7.72 -19.24
N GLN A 10 24.49 -8.66 -20.15
CA GLN A 10 23.46 -9.38 -20.89
C GLN A 10 22.56 -10.19 -19.93
N GLN A 11 23.17 -10.86 -18.94
CA GLN A 11 22.46 -11.64 -17.93
C GLN A 11 21.69 -10.76 -16.94
N ALA A 12 22.17 -9.55 -16.65
CA ALA A 12 21.46 -8.55 -15.85
C ALA A 12 20.31 -7.86 -16.61
N VAL A 13 20.42 -7.71 -17.94
CA VAL A 13 19.33 -7.25 -18.81
C VAL A 13 18.27 -8.32 -19.01
N GLU A 14 18.67 -9.60 -19.11
CA GLU A 14 17.75 -10.75 -19.17
C GLU A 14 17.14 -11.11 -17.81
N ALA A 15 17.76 -10.67 -16.70
CA ALA A 15 17.10 -10.55 -15.41
C ALA A 15 16.07 -9.42 -15.51
N ARG A 16 14.99 -9.72 -16.25
CA ARG A 16 13.73 -9.00 -16.33
C ARG A 16 13.50 -8.34 -14.98
N GLU A 17 13.46 -7.01 -14.94
CA GLU A 17 12.99 -6.29 -13.75
C GLU A 17 11.78 -7.05 -13.23
N PRO A 18 11.76 -7.45 -11.94
CA PRO A 18 10.62 -8.15 -11.40
C PRO A 18 9.42 -7.26 -11.70
N SER A 19 8.54 -7.73 -12.59
CA SER A 19 7.34 -7.01 -12.93
C SER A 19 6.63 -6.80 -11.60
N VAL A 20 6.62 -5.55 -11.12
CA VAL A 20 6.09 -5.22 -9.80
C VAL A 20 4.68 -5.77 -9.76
N ASP A 21 4.44 -6.74 -8.89
CA ASP A 21 3.09 -7.22 -8.62
C ASP A 21 2.34 -6.05 -7.97
N LEU A 22 1.43 -5.44 -8.74
CA LEU A 22 0.69 -4.26 -8.31
C LEU A 22 -0.12 -4.56 -7.05
N LEU A 23 -0.67 -5.77 -6.93
CA LEU A 23 -1.43 -6.17 -5.75
C LEU A 23 -0.50 -6.30 -4.55
N GLU A 24 0.67 -6.90 -4.71
CA GLU A 24 1.66 -7.00 -3.64
C GLU A 24 2.10 -5.62 -3.13
N ALA A 25 2.42 -4.70 -4.06
CA ALA A 25 2.79 -3.32 -3.73
C ALA A 25 1.64 -2.57 -3.03
N PHE A 26 0.42 -2.74 -3.51
CA PHE A 26 -0.78 -2.16 -2.90
C PHE A 26 -0.97 -2.65 -1.46
N VAL A 27 -0.83 -3.96 -1.24
CA VAL A 27 -0.96 -4.59 0.08
C VAL A 27 0.18 -4.17 1.02
N GLU A 28 1.40 -3.99 0.52
CA GLU A 28 2.54 -3.50 1.32
C GLU A 28 2.30 -2.07 1.83
N HIS A 29 1.83 -1.16 0.97
CA HIS A 29 1.45 0.18 1.41
C HIS A 29 0.31 0.17 2.43
N TRP A 30 -0.70 -0.70 2.22
CA TRP A 30 -1.79 -0.87 3.18
C TRP A 30 -1.28 -1.35 4.55
N LYS A 31 -0.40 -2.36 4.57
CA LYS A 31 0.22 -2.87 5.80
C LYS A 31 1.04 -1.81 6.52
N GLY A 32 1.76 -0.95 5.79
CA GLY A 32 2.47 0.17 6.40
C GLY A 32 1.54 1.17 7.08
N ILE A 33 0.39 1.47 6.46
CA ILE A 33 -0.62 2.35 7.06
C ILE A 33 -1.20 1.72 8.32
N THR A 34 -1.66 0.47 8.27
CA THR A 34 -2.27 -0.18 9.45
C THR A 34 -1.24 -0.48 10.53
N GLY A 35 -0.01 -0.84 10.16
CA GLY A 35 1.12 -1.03 11.06
C GLY A 35 1.35 0.19 11.94
N TYR A 36 1.38 1.39 11.37
CA TYR A 36 1.49 2.63 12.13
C TYR A 36 0.41 2.81 13.22
N TYR A 37 -0.82 2.40 12.94
CA TYR A 37 -1.92 2.52 13.90
C TYR A 37 -2.03 1.34 14.88
N LEU A 38 -1.34 0.24 14.62
CA LEU A 38 -1.32 -0.97 15.45
C LEU A 38 -0.10 -1.03 16.36
N GLU A 39 1.04 -0.58 15.85
CA GLU A 39 2.28 -0.49 16.61
C GLU A 39 2.17 0.66 17.60
N THR A 40 2.52 0.38 18.86
CA THR A 40 2.59 1.38 19.95
C THR A 40 3.85 2.24 19.81
N THR A 41 4.13 2.70 18.60
CA THR A 41 5.15 3.72 18.38
C THR A 41 4.64 5.05 18.91
N ASP A 42 5.55 5.80 19.52
CA ASP A 42 5.33 7.07 20.21
C ASP A 42 4.05 7.80 19.74
N GLU A 43 3.00 7.65 20.55
CA GLU A 43 1.62 8.14 20.35
C GLU A 43 1.58 9.67 20.05
N SER A 44 2.70 10.37 20.23
CA SER A 44 2.82 11.79 19.96
C SER A 44 3.01 12.16 18.50
N THR A 45 3.43 11.25 17.60
CA THR A 45 3.64 11.63 16.19
C THR A 45 2.30 11.65 15.44
N PRO A 46 1.87 12.77 14.84
CA PRO A 46 0.65 12.82 14.03
C PRO A 46 0.83 12.10 12.69
N ALA A 47 -0.22 11.45 12.18
CA ALA A 47 -0.15 10.70 10.91
C ALA A 47 0.26 11.57 9.70
N LYS A 48 0.01 12.88 9.76
CA LYS A 48 0.42 13.83 8.71
C LYS A 48 1.94 14.05 8.64
N GLN A 49 2.66 13.71 9.70
CA GLN A 49 4.11 13.86 9.80
C GLN A 49 4.86 12.54 9.59
N THR A 50 4.14 11.46 9.27
CA THR A 50 4.72 10.16 8.92
C THR A 50 4.68 9.93 7.42
N ASP A 51 5.02 8.72 6.99
CA ASP A 51 4.93 8.28 5.60
C ASP A 51 3.51 7.91 5.16
N ILE A 52 2.50 7.96 6.05
CA ILE A 52 1.10 7.66 5.73
C ILE A 52 0.57 8.45 4.51
N PRO A 53 0.77 9.78 4.40
CA PRO A 53 0.28 10.53 3.26
C PRO A 53 0.89 10.04 1.94
N TRP A 54 2.16 9.65 1.97
CA TRP A 54 2.85 9.09 0.80
C TRP A 54 2.31 7.69 0.46
N ARG A 55 2.13 6.80 1.45
CA ARG A 55 1.57 5.45 1.23
C ARG A 55 0.16 5.50 0.66
N LEU A 56 -0.71 6.39 1.17
CA LEU A 56 -2.05 6.60 0.63
C LEU A 56 -2.01 7.06 -0.82
N LYS A 57 -1.08 7.96 -1.16
CA LYS A 57 -0.88 8.40 -2.54
C LYS A 57 -0.42 7.24 -3.42
N GLN A 58 0.53 6.41 -2.97
CA GLN A 58 0.96 5.24 -3.75
C GLN A 58 -0.17 4.25 -4.00
N MET A 59 -1.00 3.94 -3.00
CA MET A 59 -2.19 3.10 -3.19
C MET A 59 -3.14 3.67 -4.26
N LEU A 60 -3.36 4.99 -4.26
CA LEU A 60 -4.18 5.65 -5.27
C LEU A 60 -3.53 5.60 -6.66
N ASP A 61 -2.23 5.87 -6.76
CA ASP A 61 -1.49 5.84 -8.03
C ASP A 61 -1.51 4.42 -8.64
N ILE A 62 -1.42 3.37 -7.81
CA ILE A 62 -1.56 1.97 -8.23
C ILE A 62 -2.96 1.70 -8.80
N LEU A 63 -4.02 2.13 -8.11
CA LEU A 63 -5.41 1.95 -8.59
C LEU A 63 -5.65 2.66 -9.93
N VAL A 64 -5.16 3.90 -10.06
CA VAL A 64 -5.27 4.67 -11.31
C VAL A 64 -4.46 4.03 -12.43
N TYR A 65 -3.30 3.46 -12.13
CA TYR A 65 -2.51 2.74 -13.10
C TYR A 65 -3.21 1.45 -13.54
N GLU A 66 -3.72 0.67 -12.59
CA GLU A 66 -4.48 -0.56 -12.85
C GLU A 66 -5.70 -0.28 -13.76
N GLU A 67 -6.53 0.71 -13.42
CA GLU A 67 -7.72 1.08 -14.20
C GLU A 67 -7.40 1.39 -15.67
N LYS A 68 -6.24 2.02 -15.95
CA LYS A 68 -5.82 2.32 -17.33
C LYS A 68 -5.42 1.09 -18.14
N GLN A 69 -5.04 0.00 -17.46
CA GLN A 69 -4.62 -1.25 -18.10
C GLN A 69 -5.78 -2.24 -18.24
N GLN A 70 -6.84 -2.10 -17.44
CA GLN A 70 -7.98 -3.03 -17.46
C GLN A 70 -8.97 -2.72 -18.60
N PRO A 71 -9.63 -3.75 -19.16
CA PRO A 71 -10.75 -3.56 -20.07
C PRO A 71 -11.92 -2.87 -19.35
N ALA A 72 -12.66 -2.04 -20.09
CA ALA A 72 -13.76 -1.26 -19.52
C ALA A 72 -14.84 -2.18 -18.92
N GLY A 73 -15.13 -1.99 -17.64
CA GLY A 73 -16.17 -2.73 -16.90
C GLY A 73 -15.65 -3.88 -16.04
N GLU A 74 -14.35 -4.17 -16.06
CA GLU A 74 -13.72 -5.15 -15.17
C GLU A 74 -12.95 -4.45 -14.05
N ALA A 75 -13.05 -4.97 -12.82
CA ALA A 75 -12.23 -4.51 -11.71
C ALA A 75 -10.91 -5.27 -11.70
N GLY A 76 -9.79 -4.55 -11.57
CA GLY A 76 -8.50 -5.19 -11.38
C GLY A 76 -8.30 -5.69 -9.95
N PRO A 77 -7.27 -6.54 -9.72
CA PRO A 77 -7.02 -7.17 -8.42
C PRO A 77 -6.84 -6.19 -7.26
N CYS A 78 -6.26 -5.00 -7.47
CA CYS A 78 -6.09 -3.99 -6.42
C CYS A 78 -7.44 -3.37 -6.02
N LEU A 79 -8.29 -3.03 -7.01
CA LEU A 79 -9.63 -2.52 -6.74
C LEU A 79 -10.51 -3.59 -6.06
N GLU A 80 -10.42 -4.85 -6.50
CA GLU A 80 -11.12 -5.96 -5.87
C GLU A 80 -10.69 -6.13 -4.41
N TYR A 81 -9.38 -6.11 -4.13
CA TYR A 81 -8.86 -6.18 -2.77
C TYR A 81 -9.37 -5.04 -1.90
N LEU A 82 -9.34 -3.80 -2.42
CA LEU A 82 -9.85 -2.62 -1.71
C LEU A 82 -11.31 -2.80 -1.27
N LEU A 83 -12.15 -3.35 -2.16
CA LEU A 83 -13.58 -3.57 -1.92
C LEU A 83 -13.83 -4.74 -0.96
N GLN A 84 -13.18 -5.89 -1.19
CA GLN A 84 -13.34 -7.09 -0.37
C GLN A 84 -12.92 -6.86 1.09
N HIS A 85 -11.83 -6.10 1.30
CA HIS A 85 -11.30 -5.80 2.63
C HIS A 85 -11.83 -4.49 3.23
N LYS A 86 -12.73 -3.78 2.54
CA LYS A 86 -13.38 -2.54 3.03
C LYS A 86 -12.38 -1.49 3.51
N LEU A 87 -11.31 -1.27 2.74
CA LEU A 87 -10.19 -0.42 3.19
C LEU A 87 -10.63 1.03 3.41
N LEU A 88 -11.57 1.54 2.60
CA LEU A 88 -12.11 2.90 2.76
C LEU A 88 -12.90 3.09 4.06
N GLU A 89 -13.66 2.07 4.49
CA GLU A 89 -14.35 2.09 5.80
C GLU A 89 -13.35 2.13 6.95
N THR A 90 -12.28 1.34 6.82
CA THR A 90 -11.17 1.31 7.79
C THR A 90 -10.48 2.67 7.86
N LEU A 91 -10.10 3.26 6.73
CA LEU A 91 -9.49 4.60 6.66
C LEU A 91 -10.38 5.69 7.25
N SER A 92 -11.69 5.64 7.01
CA SER A 92 -12.66 6.56 7.61
C SER A 92 -12.67 6.46 9.13
N THR A 93 -12.59 5.23 9.66
CA THR A 93 -12.53 4.97 11.10
C THR A 93 -11.24 5.49 11.71
N LEU A 94 -10.10 5.24 11.05
CA LEU A 94 -8.78 5.72 11.45
C LEU A 94 -8.73 7.25 11.48
N GLY A 95 -9.17 7.92 10.41
CA GLY A 95 -9.16 9.37 10.31
C GLY A 95 -10.04 10.07 11.37
N LYS A 96 -11.20 9.52 11.70
CA LYS A 96 -12.07 10.06 12.78
C LYS A 96 -11.42 9.95 14.15
N ALA A 97 -10.72 8.84 14.39
CA ALA A 97 -10.08 8.59 15.66
C ALA A 97 -8.78 9.40 15.85
N GLU A 98 -8.02 9.69 14.78
CA GLU A 98 -6.93 10.69 14.83
C GLU A 98 -7.43 12.06 15.31
N VAL A 99 -8.57 12.52 14.79
CA VAL A 99 -9.16 13.83 15.16
C VAL A 99 -9.72 13.82 16.59
N SER A 100 -10.15 12.64 17.08
CA SER A 100 -10.82 12.48 18.38
C SER A 100 -9.91 11.94 19.50
N GLY A 101 -8.63 11.65 19.21
CA GLY A 101 -7.67 11.00 20.10
C GLY A 101 -7.49 9.50 19.83
N ARG A 102 -6.22 9.08 19.65
CA ARG A 102 -5.78 7.75 19.17
C ARG A 102 -6.21 6.54 20.00
N ALA A 103 -6.54 6.73 21.28
CA ALA A 103 -6.95 5.63 22.19
C ALA A 103 -8.20 4.84 21.71
N ARG A 104 -8.95 5.36 20.73
CA ARG A 104 -10.12 4.71 20.13
C ARG A 104 -9.79 3.88 18.88
N VAL A 105 -8.61 4.06 18.28
CA VAL A 105 -8.18 3.41 17.02
C VAL A 105 -7.97 1.91 17.18
N GLN A 106 -7.24 1.49 18.21
CA GLN A 106 -6.82 0.10 18.37
C GLN A 106 -8.01 -0.84 18.58
N ARG A 107 -9.07 -0.39 19.26
CA ARG A 107 -10.31 -1.17 19.46
C ARG A 107 -11.12 -1.38 18.17
N SER A 108 -10.95 -0.51 17.18
CA SER A 108 -11.61 -0.63 15.89
C SER A 108 -10.84 -1.52 14.93
N LEU A 109 -9.50 -1.42 14.92
CA LEU A 109 -8.65 -2.28 14.09
C LEU A 109 -8.67 -3.74 14.54
N CYS A 110 -8.71 -4.03 15.85
CA CYS A 110 -8.83 -5.40 16.36
C CYS A 110 -10.20 -6.07 16.09
N ARG A 111 -11.17 -5.36 15.49
CA ARG A 111 -12.49 -5.92 15.12
C ARG A 111 -12.66 -6.11 13.61
N LEU A 112 -11.68 -5.70 12.82
CA LEU A 112 -11.68 -5.97 11.39
C LEU A 112 -11.14 -7.40 11.19
N PRO A 113 -11.83 -8.23 10.39
CA PRO A 113 -11.43 -9.62 10.13
C PRO A 113 -10.11 -9.73 9.37
#